data_AF-A0A2M8N5J9-F1
#
_entry.id   AF-A0A2M8N5J9-F1
#
_cell.length_a   1.000
_cell.length_b   1.000
_cell.length_c   1.000
_cell.angle_alpha   90.00
_cell.angle_beta   90.00
_cell.angle_gamma   90.00
#
_symmetry.space_group_name_H-M   'P 1'
#
loop_
_entity.id
_entity.type
_entity.pdbx_description
1 polymer ?
#
loop_
_entity_poly.entity_id
_entity_poly.type
_entity_poly.pdbx_seq_one_letter_code
_entity_poly.pdbx_strand_id
1 'polypeptide(L)'
;IGSCEGYLEEVLDTVDASCTGLSRNQACYGNPLIDAIGWDGNIAFNSTGDIENLADIETLSLAPYDGTVWGISVMLLQGNLPETLPGQNITVLVFGDVTLRNAVAPATVHVTTTANARARLVPYVDNNPGNIVTAVPAGVQLNALGRNEAGDWIYVALGQYADNGRSEAWISTLVLQVSGDRMSLPLVTEDFTPPTNTPMRAFYLSTGIT
;
A
#
# COMPACT_ATOMS: atom_id res chain seq x y z
N ILE A 1 -18.12 -1.44 -38.11
CA ILE A 1 -18.73 -1.94 -36.85
C ILE A 1 -17.84 -3.10 -36.44
N GLY A 2 -16.94 -2.90 -35.47
CA GLY A 2 -15.88 -3.87 -35.15
C GLY A 2 -14.66 -3.30 -34.39
N SER A 3 -14.70 -2.04 -33.96
CA SER A 3 -13.56 -1.34 -33.36
C SER A 3 -13.69 -1.08 -31.86
N CYS A 4 -14.57 -1.77 -31.14
CA CYS A 4 -14.61 -1.72 -29.67
C CYS A 4 -14.48 -3.11 -29.05
N GLU A 5 -15.16 -4.11 -29.64
CA GLU A 5 -15.14 -5.48 -29.13
C GLU A 5 -13.76 -6.13 -29.25
N GLY A 6 -13.11 -6.04 -30.42
CA GLY A 6 -11.75 -6.57 -30.61
C GLY A 6 -10.68 -5.85 -29.76
N TYR A 7 -10.91 -4.60 -29.38
CA TYR A 7 -9.98 -3.88 -28.51
C TYR A 7 -10.18 -4.24 -27.04
N LEU A 8 -11.42 -4.52 -26.62
CA LEU A 8 -11.66 -5.01 -25.27
C LEU A 8 -10.99 -6.38 -25.05
N GLU A 9 -11.06 -7.26 -26.05
CA GLU A 9 -10.36 -8.55 -26.01
C GLU A 9 -8.84 -8.36 -25.91
N GLU A 10 -8.25 -7.43 -26.68
CA GLU A 10 -6.82 -7.10 -26.59
C GLU A 10 -6.41 -6.54 -25.22
N VAL A 11 -7.25 -5.69 -24.62
CA VAL A 11 -7.05 -5.16 -23.26
C VAL A 11 -7.06 -6.28 -22.23
N LEU A 12 -8.03 -7.20 -22.33
CA LEU A 12 -8.15 -8.32 -21.40
C LEU A 12 -6.97 -9.31 -21.55
N ASP A 13 -6.57 -9.64 -22.78
CA ASP A 13 -5.40 -10.48 -23.03
C ASP A 13 -4.10 -9.86 -22.49
N THR A 14 -3.95 -8.54 -22.65
CA THR A 14 -2.80 -7.79 -22.13
C THR A 14 -2.73 -7.86 -20.61
N VAL A 15 -3.87 -7.67 -19.94
CA VAL A 15 -3.98 -7.78 -18.48
C VAL A 15 -3.68 -9.21 -18.01
N ASP A 16 -4.28 -10.22 -18.63
CA ASP A 16 -4.09 -11.61 -18.24
C ASP A 16 -2.63 -12.05 -18.39
N ALA A 17 -1.94 -11.56 -19.43
CA ALA A 17 -0.53 -11.84 -19.65
C ALA A 17 0.41 -11.06 -18.72
N SER A 18 0.07 -9.83 -18.35
CA SER A 18 0.99 -8.91 -17.67
C SER A 18 0.78 -8.85 -16.16
N CYS A 19 -0.47 -8.95 -15.70
CA CYS A 19 -0.86 -8.76 -14.30
C CYS A 19 -0.94 -10.08 -13.52
N THR A 20 0.03 -10.96 -13.74
CA THR A 20 0.13 -12.22 -13.00
C THR A 20 0.60 -11.97 -11.56
N GLY A 21 -0.06 -12.55 -10.56
CA GLY A 21 0.33 -12.41 -9.15
C GLY A 21 -0.28 -11.23 -8.39
N LEU A 22 -1.25 -10.52 -8.97
CA LEU A 22 -1.99 -9.48 -8.26
C LEU A 22 -2.64 -10.05 -6.99
N SER A 23 -2.29 -9.47 -5.85
CA SER A 23 -2.82 -9.85 -4.54
C SER A 23 -3.81 -8.81 -4.01
N ARG A 24 -4.29 -9.02 -2.78
CA ARG A 24 -5.28 -8.15 -2.16
C ARG A 24 -4.75 -6.72 -1.99
N ASN A 25 -5.60 -5.74 -2.26
CA ASN A 25 -5.32 -4.31 -2.13
C ASN A 25 -4.14 -3.83 -2.98
N GLN A 26 -3.99 -4.39 -4.17
CA GLN A 26 -2.94 -4.02 -5.10
C GLN A 26 -3.52 -3.56 -6.43
N ALA A 27 -2.77 -2.71 -7.11
CA ALA A 27 -2.96 -2.30 -8.50
C ALA A 27 -1.84 -2.90 -9.34
N CYS A 28 -2.18 -3.52 -10.45
CA CYS A 28 -1.26 -3.83 -11.52
C CYS A 28 -1.38 -2.79 -12.64
N TYR A 29 -0.24 -2.42 -13.16
CA TYR A 29 -0.06 -1.56 -14.32
C TYR A 29 -0.07 -2.38 -15.62
N GLY A 30 -1.06 -2.16 -16.49
CA GLY A 30 -1.27 -2.95 -17.71
C GLY A 30 -0.61 -2.38 -18.97
N ASN A 31 -0.27 -1.08 -19.03
CA ASN A 31 0.28 -0.44 -20.24
C ASN A 31 0.97 0.91 -19.93
N PRO A 32 2.03 1.34 -20.68
CA PRO A 32 2.45 2.74 -20.79
C PRO A 32 1.26 3.71 -20.82
N LEU A 33 1.39 4.84 -20.11
CA LEU A 33 0.39 5.92 -19.93
C LEU A 33 -0.39 5.91 -18.59
N ILE A 34 0.27 5.61 -17.47
CA ILE A 34 -0.31 5.82 -16.13
C ILE A 34 0.68 6.59 -15.27
N ASP A 35 0.17 7.62 -14.60
CA ASP A 35 0.86 8.37 -13.56
C ASP A 35 0.29 7.97 -12.19
N ALA A 36 1.16 7.63 -11.24
CA ALA A 36 0.79 7.41 -9.85
C ALA A 36 1.50 8.40 -8.91
N ILE A 37 0.71 9.01 -8.04
CA ILE A 37 1.17 9.85 -6.95
C ILE A 37 0.81 9.12 -5.67
N GLY A 38 1.81 8.85 -4.85
CA GLY A 38 1.64 8.35 -3.49
C GLY A 38 1.68 9.47 -2.47
N TRP A 39 1.36 9.13 -1.22
CA TRP A 39 1.28 10.08 -0.12
C TRP A 39 2.60 10.80 0.18
N ASP A 40 3.73 10.13 -0.10
CA ASP A 40 5.09 10.64 0.14
C ASP A 40 5.84 11.04 -1.15
N GLY A 41 5.16 11.05 -2.30
CA GLY A 41 5.73 11.45 -3.59
C GLY A 41 5.32 10.56 -4.76
N ASN A 42 5.95 10.76 -5.91
CA ASN A 42 5.60 10.02 -7.14
C ASN A 42 5.99 8.54 -7.04
N ILE A 43 5.11 7.67 -7.53
CA ILE A 43 5.34 6.24 -7.69
C ILE A 43 5.72 6.00 -9.15
N ALA A 44 6.82 5.29 -9.38
CA ALA A 44 7.31 5.00 -10.72
C ALA A 44 6.90 3.59 -11.16
N PHE A 45 6.09 3.49 -12.20
CA PHE A 45 5.87 2.25 -12.95
C PHE A 45 6.88 2.18 -14.10
N ASN A 46 7.82 1.24 -14.01
CA ASN A 46 8.93 1.10 -14.96
C ASN A 46 8.61 0.11 -16.08
N SER A 47 7.77 -0.89 -15.80
CA SER A 47 7.38 -1.94 -16.74
C SER A 47 5.91 -2.28 -16.66
N THR A 48 5.33 -2.65 -17.81
CA THR A 48 4.04 -3.34 -17.86
C THR A 48 4.09 -4.59 -16.97
N GLY A 49 3.10 -4.75 -16.11
CA GLY A 49 3.03 -5.78 -15.08
C GLY A 49 3.50 -5.35 -13.69
N ASP A 50 4.05 -4.14 -13.52
CA ASP A 50 4.42 -3.63 -12.20
C ASP A 50 3.20 -3.58 -11.25
N ILE A 51 3.39 -4.02 -10.02
CA ILE A 51 2.35 -4.11 -8.99
C ILE A 51 2.68 -3.17 -7.84
N GLU A 52 1.71 -2.38 -7.41
CA GLU A 52 1.82 -1.46 -6.28
C GLU A 52 0.67 -1.64 -5.27
N ASN A 53 0.94 -1.36 -4.00
CA ASN A 53 -0.11 -1.38 -2.98
C ASN A 53 -1.02 -0.16 -3.12
N LEU A 54 -2.34 -0.39 -3.15
CA LEU A 54 -3.36 0.67 -3.20
C LEU A 54 -3.40 1.56 -1.97
N ALA A 55 -2.80 1.09 -0.89
CA ALA A 55 -2.53 1.88 0.31
C ALA A 55 -1.59 3.05 0.04
N ASP A 56 -0.58 2.82 -0.78
CA ASP A 56 0.50 3.78 -1.01
C ASP A 56 0.13 4.80 -2.09
N ILE A 57 -0.89 4.50 -2.90
CA ILE A 57 -1.42 5.37 -3.96
C ILE A 57 -2.43 6.38 -3.40
N GLU A 58 -2.13 7.66 -3.55
CA GLU A 58 -3.07 8.77 -3.35
C GLU A 58 -3.90 9.00 -4.62
N THR A 59 -3.23 9.13 -5.77
CA THR A 59 -3.86 9.39 -7.07
C THR A 59 -3.28 8.46 -8.12
N LEU A 60 -4.15 7.83 -8.91
CA LEU A 60 -3.82 7.06 -10.10
C LEU A 60 -4.51 7.69 -11.31
N SER A 61 -3.74 8.16 -12.28
CA SER A 61 -4.23 8.83 -13.48
C SER A 61 -3.83 8.04 -14.71
N LEU A 62 -4.81 7.59 -15.49
CA LEU A 62 -4.62 6.86 -16.73
C LEU A 62 -4.90 7.82 -17.89
N ALA A 63 -4.09 7.73 -18.95
CA ALA A 63 -4.30 8.57 -20.13
C ALA A 63 -5.31 7.94 -21.12
N PRO A 64 -6.00 8.77 -21.92
CA PRO A 64 -6.77 8.30 -23.06
C PRO A 64 -5.86 7.64 -24.12
N TYR A 65 -6.50 7.05 -25.13
CA TYR A 65 -5.83 6.51 -26.30
C TYR A 65 -4.93 7.54 -26.96
N ASP A 66 -3.65 7.20 -27.16
CA ASP A 66 -2.67 8.07 -27.81
C ASP A 66 -2.56 7.85 -29.33
N GLY A 67 -3.34 6.92 -29.89
CA GLY A 67 -3.21 6.46 -31.28
C GLY A 67 -2.53 5.09 -31.42
N THR A 68 -1.98 4.56 -30.32
CA THR A 68 -1.32 3.24 -30.26
C THR A 68 -1.87 2.40 -29.10
N VAL A 69 -1.92 2.96 -27.88
CA VAL A 69 -2.31 2.24 -26.66
C VAL A 69 -3.23 3.07 -25.76
N TRP A 70 -4.04 2.39 -24.93
CA TRP A 70 -4.80 3.00 -23.84
C TRP A 70 -4.03 2.84 -22.53
N GLY A 71 -4.15 3.80 -21.60
CA GLY A 71 -3.79 3.55 -20.21
C GLY A 71 -4.72 2.49 -19.62
N ILE A 72 -4.18 1.44 -19.00
CA ILE A 72 -4.95 0.30 -18.44
C ILE A 72 -4.39 -0.08 -17.07
N SER A 73 -5.25 -0.23 -16.07
CA SER A 73 -4.87 -0.76 -14.76
C SER A 73 -5.93 -1.72 -14.22
N VAL A 74 -5.48 -2.77 -13.55
CA VAL A 74 -6.35 -3.72 -12.83
C VAL A 74 -6.02 -3.72 -11.36
N MET A 75 -7.06 -3.69 -10.54
CA MET A 75 -6.94 -3.60 -9.09
C MET A 75 -7.77 -4.69 -8.42
N LEU A 76 -7.23 -5.26 -7.34
CA LEU A 76 -7.98 -6.14 -6.45
C LEU A 76 -8.29 -5.39 -5.15
N LEU A 77 -9.53 -4.89 -5.04
CA LEU A 77 -10.01 -4.17 -3.87
C LEU A 77 -10.67 -5.10 -2.87
N GLN A 78 -10.54 -4.78 -1.58
CA GLN A 78 -11.43 -5.32 -0.55
C GLN A 78 -12.57 -4.35 -0.30
N GLY A 79 -13.78 -4.73 -0.69
CA GLY A 79 -14.99 -3.95 -0.46
C GLY A 79 -16.09 -4.81 0.14
N ASN A 80 -16.88 -4.21 1.02
CA ASN A 80 -18.15 -4.73 1.51
C ASN A 80 -19.28 -4.23 0.61
N LEU A 81 -19.36 -4.76 -0.62
CA LEU A 81 -20.48 -4.47 -1.50
C LEU A 81 -21.75 -5.17 -0.97
N PRO A 82 -22.94 -4.55 -1.13
CA PRO A 82 -24.19 -5.26 -0.94
C PRO A 82 -24.19 -6.55 -1.78
N GLU A 83 -24.60 -7.66 -1.19
CA GLU A 83 -24.67 -8.99 -1.83
C GLU A 83 -23.33 -9.69 -2.14
N THR A 84 -22.18 -9.19 -1.64
CA THR A 84 -20.94 -9.98 -1.62
C THR A 84 -20.70 -10.63 -0.26
N LEU A 85 -20.09 -11.83 -0.23
CA LEU A 85 -19.68 -12.44 1.02
C LEU A 85 -18.54 -11.60 1.64
N PRO A 86 -18.57 -11.33 2.96
CA PRO A 86 -17.47 -10.63 3.63
C PRO A 86 -16.12 -11.28 3.30
N GLY A 87 -15.15 -10.49 2.85
CA GLY A 87 -13.81 -10.95 2.52
C GLY A 87 -13.59 -11.35 1.05
N GLN A 88 -14.57 -11.17 0.17
CA GLN A 88 -14.37 -11.27 -1.27
C GLN A 88 -13.54 -10.09 -1.82
N ASN A 89 -12.64 -10.41 -2.74
CA ASN A 89 -11.94 -9.39 -3.52
C ASN A 89 -12.83 -8.95 -4.67
N ILE A 90 -12.78 -7.67 -5.01
CA ILE A 90 -13.43 -7.08 -6.17
C ILE A 90 -12.33 -6.75 -7.17
N THR A 91 -12.41 -7.33 -8.36
CA THR A 91 -11.54 -6.94 -9.46
C THR A 91 -12.11 -5.72 -10.15
N VAL A 92 -11.34 -4.64 -10.20
CA VAL A 92 -11.68 -3.42 -10.92
C VAL A 92 -10.70 -3.23 -12.05
N LEU A 93 -11.21 -3.26 -13.28
CA LEU A 93 -10.47 -2.90 -14.49
C LEU A 93 -10.84 -1.46 -14.86
N VAL A 94 -9.84 -0.59 -14.96
CA VAL A 94 -9.98 0.78 -15.46
C VAL A 94 -9.13 0.97 -16.70
N PHE A 95 -9.67 1.69 -17.68
CA PHE A 95 -8.98 1.97 -18.93
C PHE A 95 -9.38 3.35 -19.49
N GLY A 96 -8.43 4.00 -20.14
CA GLY A 96 -8.57 5.32 -20.75
C GLY A 96 -8.45 6.50 -19.79
N ASP A 97 -9.11 7.61 -20.12
CA ASP A 97 -9.00 8.85 -19.34
C ASP A 97 -9.77 8.72 -18.01
N VAL A 98 -9.09 8.15 -17.03
CA VAL A 98 -9.62 7.84 -15.70
C VAL A 98 -8.66 8.37 -14.65
N THR A 99 -9.21 9.10 -13.69
CA THR A 99 -8.49 9.45 -12.47
C THR A 99 -9.19 8.80 -11.28
N LEU A 100 -8.43 8.04 -10.52
CA LEU A 100 -8.81 7.50 -9.22
C LEU A 100 -8.06 8.29 -8.15
N ARG A 101 -8.79 8.85 -7.19
CA ARG A 101 -8.20 9.56 -6.05
C ARG A 101 -8.70 8.95 -4.76
N ASN A 102 -7.78 8.51 -3.92
CA ASN A 102 -8.10 8.03 -2.58
C ASN A 102 -8.71 9.18 -1.77
N ALA A 103 -9.92 8.97 -1.25
CA ALA A 103 -10.65 9.96 -0.48
C ALA A 103 -10.25 9.93 1.00
N VAL A 104 -9.51 8.91 1.43
CA VAL A 104 -9.10 8.70 2.82
C VAL A 104 -7.60 8.59 2.88
N ALA A 105 -6.97 9.60 3.46
CA ALA A 105 -5.58 9.49 3.86
C ALA A 105 -5.45 8.33 4.88
N PRO A 106 -4.35 7.58 4.80
CA PRO A 106 -4.12 6.44 5.68
C PRO A 106 -4.23 6.83 7.14
N ALA A 107 -5.04 6.09 7.91
CA ALA A 107 -5.19 6.36 9.34
C ALA A 107 -3.89 5.99 10.05
N THR A 108 -3.04 7.00 10.28
CA THR A 108 -1.73 6.82 10.91
C THR A 108 -1.91 6.79 12.41
N VAL A 109 -1.75 5.61 13.02
CA VAL A 109 -1.58 5.51 14.47
C VAL A 109 -0.17 6.00 14.77
N HIS A 110 -0.02 7.01 15.62
CA HIS A 110 1.31 7.49 16.00
C HIS A 110 1.77 6.84 17.29
N VAL A 111 3.07 6.59 17.39
CA VAL A 111 3.75 6.24 18.63
C VAL A 111 4.81 7.26 18.95
N THR A 112 5.01 7.55 20.23
CA THR A 112 6.09 8.42 20.69
C THR A 112 7.04 7.63 21.58
N THR A 113 8.33 7.70 21.30
CA THR A 113 9.34 7.06 22.14
C THR A 113 9.43 7.75 23.51
N THR A 114 9.27 7.02 24.60
CA THR A 114 9.37 7.56 25.97
C THR A 114 10.79 7.50 26.52
N ALA A 115 11.66 6.71 25.87
CA ALA A 115 13.08 6.58 26.15
C ALA A 115 13.83 6.29 24.83
N ASN A 116 15.16 6.20 24.88
CA ASN A 116 15.95 5.75 23.73
C ASN A 116 15.54 4.31 23.37
N ALA A 117 14.86 4.17 22.22
CA ALA A 117 14.27 2.93 21.77
C ALA A 117 15.20 2.22 20.79
N ARG A 118 15.38 0.91 20.97
CA ARG A 118 16.10 0.07 20.00
C ARG A 118 15.10 -0.52 19.02
N ALA A 119 15.23 -0.11 17.76
CA ALA A 119 14.47 -0.66 16.65
C ALA A 119 15.07 -2.00 16.21
N ARG A 120 14.24 -3.01 15.99
CA ARG A 120 14.66 -4.40 15.79
C ARG A 120 14.06 -5.05 14.55
N LEU A 121 14.71 -6.08 14.03
CA LEU A 121 14.19 -6.89 12.92
C LEU A 121 13.07 -7.85 13.35
N VAL A 122 13.06 -8.25 14.62
CA VAL A 122 12.06 -9.18 15.19
C VAL A 122 11.40 -8.61 16.44
N PRO A 123 10.14 -9.00 16.76
CA PRO A 123 9.40 -8.50 17.92
C PRO A 123 9.79 -9.24 19.22
N TYR A 124 11.08 -9.35 19.50
CA TYR A 124 11.60 -9.86 20.78
C TYR A 124 13.04 -9.39 21.03
N VAL A 125 13.47 -9.47 22.29
CA VAL A 125 14.85 -9.21 22.69
C VAL A 125 15.64 -10.52 22.65
N ASP A 126 16.75 -10.51 21.91
CA ASP A 126 17.75 -11.56 21.90
C ASP A 126 19.16 -10.97 22.06
N ASN A 127 20.15 -11.86 22.14
CA ASN A 127 21.56 -11.52 22.28
C ASN A 127 22.26 -11.28 20.93
N ASN A 128 21.53 -11.31 19.81
CA ASN A 128 22.09 -11.08 18.49
C ASN A 128 22.14 -9.57 18.19
N PRO A 129 23.32 -8.93 18.13
CA PRO A 129 23.40 -7.51 17.82
C PRO A 129 22.89 -7.18 16.41
N GLY A 130 22.94 -8.12 15.46
CA GLY A 130 22.41 -7.95 14.10
C GLY A 130 20.89 -7.82 14.04
N ASN A 131 20.19 -8.08 15.14
CA ASN A 131 18.76 -7.82 15.26
C ASN A 131 18.46 -6.33 15.48
N ILE A 132 19.42 -5.53 15.96
CA ILE A 132 19.20 -4.09 16.17
C ILE A 132 19.45 -3.37 14.85
N VAL A 133 18.40 -2.75 14.30
CA VAL A 133 18.49 -1.94 13.08
C VAL A 133 19.11 -0.59 13.39
N THR A 134 18.57 0.10 14.40
CA THR A 134 18.94 1.46 14.78
C THR A 134 18.49 1.78 16.20
N ALA A 135 18.86 2.97 16.70
CA ALA A 135 18.32 3.54 17.92
C ALA A 135 17.56 4.85 17.61
N VAL A 136 16.32 4.92 18.10
CA VAL A 136 15.47 6.12 18.00
C VAL A 136 15.52 6.86 19.34
N PRO A 137 15.91 8.14 19.38
CA PRO A 137 15.94 8.94 20.61
C PRO A 137 14.57 9.03 21.29
N ALA A 138 14.56 9.36 22.58
CA ALA A 138 13.33 9.70 23.30
C ALA A 138 12.65 10.96 22.72
N GLY A 139 11.32 11.02 22.79
CA GLY A 139 10.51 12.15 22.34
C GLY A 139 10.19 12.17 20.84
N VAL A 140 10.60 11.14 20.09
CA VAL A 140 10.36 11.04 18.65
C VAL A 140 8.99 10.43 18.40
N GLN A 141 8.20 11.08 17.55
CA GLN A 141 6.96 10.51 17.03
C GLN A 141 7.23 9.72 15.74
N LEU A 142 6.70 8.51 15.66
CA LEU A 142 6.78 7.61 14.51
C LEU A 142 5.38 7.13 14.11
N ASN A 143 5.26 6.64 12.88
CA ASN A 143 4.05 6.00 12.38
C ASN A 143 4.07 4.52 12.75
N ALA A 144 3.02 4.04 13.42
CA ALA A 144 2.80 2.63 13.69
C ALA A 144 2.05 1.99 12.53
N LEU A 145 2.65 0.94 11.99
CA LEU A 145 2.16 0.19 10.85
C LEU A 145 1.40 -1.06 11.29
N GLY A 146 1.86 -1.69 12.37
CA GLY A 146 1.28 -2.93 12.87
C GLY A 146 1.75 -3.31 14.26
N ARG A 147 1.38 -4.52 14.67
CA ARG A 147 1.77 -5.11 15.96
C ARG A 147 1.96 -6.61 15.85
N ASN A 148 2.60 -7.21 16.86
CA ASN A 148 2.57 -8.66 17.04
C ASN A 148 1.26 -9.09 17.74
N GLU A 149 1.05 -10.41 17.91
CA GLU A 149 -0.18 -10.98 18.47
C GLU A 149 -0.53 -10.45 19.87
N ALA A 150 0.45 -10.34 20.75
CA ALA A 150 0.28 -9.82 22.10
C ALA A 150 0.16 -8.28 22.16
N GLY A 151 0.53 -7.57 21.09
CA GLY A 151 0.52 -6.12 21.03
C GLY A 151 1.53 -5.45 21.97
N ASP A 152 2.56 -6.18 22.42
CA ASP A 152 3.67 -5.67 23.22
C ASP A 152 4.84 -5.18 22.35
N TRP A 153 4.81 -5.46 21.05
CA TRP A 153 5.69 -4.90 20.03
C TRP A 153 4.90 -4.23 18.92
N ILE A 154 5.37 -3.06 18.50
CA ILE A 154 4.80 -2.26 17.42
C ILE A 154 5.77 -2.23 16.25
N TYR A 155 5.27 -2.52 15.06
CA TYR A 155 6.00 -2.35 13.81
C TYR A 155 5.83 -0.90 13.36
N VAL A 156 6.93 -0.18 13.11
CA VAL A 156 6.93 1.25 12.85
C VAL A 156 7.73 1.61 11.61
N ALA A 157 7.35 2.71 10.96
CA ALA A 157 8.19 3.37 9.98
C ALA A 157 9.25 4.24 10.70
N LEU A 158 10.52 4.08 10.35
CA LEU A 158 11.67 4.73 10.97
C LEU A 158 11.92 6.15 10.44
N GLY A 159 11.42 6.49 9.25
CA GLY A 159 11.65 7.80 8.62
C GLY A 159 13.14 8.14 8.56
N GLN A 160 13.52 9.30 9.11
CA GLN A 160 14.93 9.75 9.15
C GLN A 160 15.89 8.85 9.94
N TYR A 161 15.38 7.90 10.73
CA TYR A 161 16.18 6.94 11.48
C TYR A 161 16.39 5.62 10.73
N ALA A 162 15.91 5.52 9.49
CA ALA A 162 16.18 4.38 8.63
C ALA A 162 17.69 4.15 8.50
N ASP A 163 18.11 2.89 8.64
CA ASP A 163 19.52 2.51 8.60
C ASP A 163 19.67 1.12 7.96
N ASN A 164 20.85 0.81 7.41
CA ASN A 164 21.17 -0.47 6.77
C ASN A 164 20.14 -0.92 5.71
N GLY A 165 19.56 0.04 4.97
CA GLY A 165 18.54 -0.23 3.96
C GLY A 165 17.17 -0.64 4.53
N ARG A 166 16.94 -0.44 5.83
CA ARG A 166 15.66 -0.72 6.51
C ARG A 166 14.96 0.58 6.87
N SER A 167 13.79 0.80 6.29
CA SER A 167 12.87 1.90 6.59
C SER A 167 11.90 1.58 7.72
N GLU A 168 11.85 0.32 8.18
CA GLU A 168 10.83 -0.20 9.09
C GLU A 168 11.44 -1.17 10.10
N ALA A 169 10.88 -1.22 11.30
CA ALA A 169 11.37 -2.08 12.37
C ALA A 169 10.37 -2.25 13.51
N TRP A 170 10.66 -3.21 14.39
CA TRP A 170 9.94 -3.47 15.63
C TRP A 170 10.48 -2.64 16.79
N ILE A 171 9.59 -2.01 17.56
CA ILE A 171 9.91 -1.35 18.82
C ILE A 171 8.99 -1.86 19.92
N SER A 172 9.55 -2.12 21.11
CA SER A 172 8.79 -2.58 22.27
C SER A 172 7.91 -1.47 22.83
N THR A 173 6.67 -1.82 23.19
CA THR A 173 5.73 -0.92 23.87
C THR A 173 6.23 -0.43 25.24
N LEU A 174 7.20 -1.10 25.85
CA LEU A 174 7.82 -0.65 27.11
C LEU A 174 8.47 0.73 27.00
N VAL A 175 8.87 1.13 25.79
CA VAL A 175 9.50 2.41 25.49
C VAL A 175 8.68 3.27 24.52
N LEU A 176 7.40 2.94 24.34
CA LEU A 176 6.48 3.70 23.48
C LEU A 176 5.24 4.15 24.23
N GLN A 177 4.79 5.35 23.90
CA GLN A 177 3.44 5.82 24.15
C GLN A 177 2.66 5.73 22.84
N VAL A 178 1.59 4.92 22.80
CA VAL A 178 0.74 4.78 21.62
C VAL A 178 -0.42 5.76 21.69
N SER A 179 -0.66 6.51 20.62
CA SER A 179 -1.85 7.34 20.49
C SER A 179 -3.04 6.45 20.10
N GLY A 180 -3.98 6.25 21.03
CA GLY A 180 -5.18 5.43 20.81
C GLY A 180 -5.05 3.95 21.22
N ASP A 181 -5.93 3.11 20.66
CA ASP A 181 -5.96 1.68 20.96
C ASP A 181 -4.95 0.93 20.07
N ARG A 182 -3.83 0.51 20.66
CA ARG A 182 -2.83 -0.28 19.94
C ARG A 182 -3.39 -1.58 19.38
N MET A 183 -4.46 -2.14 19.95
CA MET A 183 -5.04 -3.40 19.47
C MET A 183 -5.77 -3.25 18.15
N SER A 184 -6.08 -2.01 17.72
CA SER A 184 -6.62 -1.73 16.39
C SER A 184 -5.58 -1.82 15.27
N LEU A 185 -4.29 -1.87 15.61
CA LEU A 185 -3.23 -2.08 14.62
C LEU A 185 -3.31 -3.50 14.03
N PRO A 186 -3.04 -3.66 12.73
CA PRO A 186 -3.02 -4.97 12.08
C PRO A 186 -1.90 -5.85 12.65
N LEU A 187 -2.14 -7.17 12.64
CA LEU A 187 -1.14 -8.16 13.00
C LEU A 187 -0.10 -8.27 11.88
N VAL A 188 1.18 -8.13 12.22
CA VAL A 188 2.29 -8.45 11.31
C VAL A 188 2.64 -9.92 11.48
N THR A 189 2.71 -10.66 10.38
CA THR A 189 3.10 -12.07 10.34
C THR A 189 4.19 -12.27 9.29
N GLU A 190 4.77 -13.47 9.21
CA GLU A 190 5.78 -13.77 8.17
C GLU A 190 5.23 -13.59 6.75
N ASP A 191 3.94 -13.85 6.55
CA ASP A 191 3.25 -13.73 5.26
C ASP A 191 2.63 -12.35 5.02
N PHE A 192 2.68 -11.44 6.01
CA PHE A 192 2.01 -10.15 5.93
C PHE A 192 2.71 -9.07 6.74
N THR A 193 3.30 -8.12 6.03
CA THR A 193 3.67 -6.81 6.56
C THR A 193 2.62 -5.79 6.17
N PRO A 194 1.99 -5.08 7.13
CA PRO A 194 1.05 -4.02 6.81
C PRO A 194 1.72 -2.99 5.92
N PRO A 195 1.07 -2.56 4.82
CA PRO A 195 1.53 -1.40 4.10
C PRO A 195 1.63 -0.21 5.06
N THR A 196 2.53 0.73 4.76
CA THR A 196 2.71 1.93 5.59
C THR A 196 1.42 2.73 5.75
N ASN A 197 0.48 2.50 4.83
CA ASN A 197 -0.77 3.20 4.68
C ASN A 197 -1.96 2.21 4.70
N THR A 198 -3.14 2.60 5.18
CA THR A 198 -4.35 1.76 5.03
C THR A 198 -4.88 1.83 3.60
N PRO A 199 -5.32 0.71 2.98
CA PRO A 199 -5.78 0.70 1.60
C PRO A 199 -7.02 1.57 1.37
N MET A 200 -7.22 1.97 0.12
CA MET A 200 -8.27 2.87 -0.39
C MET A 200 -9.70 2.50 0.06
N ARG A 201 -10.11 2.94 1.26
CA ARG A 201 -11.43 2.68 1.87
C ARG A 201 -12.56 3.48 1.24
N ALA A 202 -12.24 4.60 0.62
CA ALA A 202 -13.14 5.37 -0.21
C ALA A 202 -12.30 6.06 -1.29
N PHE A 203 -12.87 6.26 -2.47
CA PHE A 203 -12.19 6.93 -3.56
C PHE A 203 -13.17 7.71 -4.43
N TYR A 204 -12.65 8.72 -5.09
CA TYR A 204 -13.31 9.42 -6.18
C TYR A 204 -12.84 8.82 -7.49
N LEU A 205 -13.78 8.51 -8.37
CA LEU A 205 -13.53 8.12 -9.74
C LEU A 205 -14.03 9.25 -10.64
N SER A 206 -13.15 9.76 -11.50
CA SER A 206 -13.46 10.72 -12.54
C SER A 206 -13.10 10.13 -13.90
N THR A 207 -13.98 10.32 -14.89
CA THR A 207 -13.75 9.91 -16.28
C THR A 207 -13.78 11.13 -17.19
N GLY A 208 -12.91 11.20 -18.19
CA GLY A 208 -12.78 12.33 -19.12
C GLY A 208 -13.95 12.57 -20.09
N ILE A 209 -15.09 11.90 -19.90
CA ILE A 209 -16.27 12.10 -20.74
C ILE A 209 -16.98 13.38 -20.28
N THR A 210 -16.89 14.43 -21.10
CA THR A 210 -17.79 15.60 -21.04
C THR A 210 -18.90 15.47 -22.07
#